data_AF-A0A959RPY0-F1
#
_entry.id   AF-A0A959RPY0-F1
#
_cell.length_a   1.000
_cell.length_b   1.000
_cell.length_c   1.000
_cell.angle_alpha   90.00
_cell.angle_beta   90.00
_cell.angle_gamma   90.00
#
_symmetry.space_group_name_H-M   'P 1'
#
loop_
_entity.id
_entity.type
_entity.pdbx_description
1 polymer ?
#
loop_
_entity_poly.entity_id
_entity_poly.type
_entity_poly.pdbx_seq_one_letter_code
_entity_poly.pdbx_strand_id
1 'polypeptide(L)'
;MFNATKIFFYFLSLVNFFIMGMILAALTNAGEGQGLAAGAIVLSYGVASGFIMFIISIIGARYLSEIKIKLFNKILLILLLIFVLLFIYRISTL
;
A
#
# COMPACT_ATOMS: atom_id res chain seq x y z
N MET A 1 -22.46 -3.85 -7.73
CA MET A 1 -21.31 -4.71 -7.37
C MET A 1 -19.99 -4.19 -7.93
N PHE A 2 -19.96 -3.66 -9.17
CA PHE A 2 -18.82 -2.90 -9.71
C PHE A 2 -19.19 -1.41 -9.83
N ASN A 3 -18.65 -0.57 -8.94
CA ASN A 3 -18.68 0.88 -9.06
C ASN A 3 -17.20 1.31 -9.13
N ALA A 4 -16.83 2.11 -10.12
CA ALA A 4 -15.46 2.57 -10.32
C ALA A 4 -14.82 3.14 -9.04
N THR A 5 -15.61 3.83 -8.22
CA THR A 5 -15.17 4.37 -6.92
C THR A 5 -14.69 3.29 -5.96
N LYS A 6 -15.37 2.13 -5.93
CA LYS A 6 -15.01 1.00 -5.06
C LYS A 6 -13.82 0.23 -5.60
N ILE A 7 -13.74 0.03 -6.92
CA ILE A 7 -12.58 -0.60 -7.56
C ILE A 7 -11.32 0.22 -7.28
N PHE A 8 -11.42 1.55 -7.42
CA PHE A 8 -10.32 2.45 -7.13
C PHE A 8 -9.91 2.40 -5.66
N PHE A 9 -10.87 2.27 -4.73
CA PHE A 9 -10.59 2.06 -3.31
C PHE A 9 -9.82 0.79 -3.03
N TYR A 10 -10.18 -0.32 -3.68
CA TYR A 10 -9.47 -1.59 -3.50
C TYR A 10 -8.04 -1.51 -4.04
N PHE A 11 -7.87 -0.93 -5.22
CA PHE A 11 -6.56 -0.76 -5.84
C PHE A 11 -5.65 0.16 -5.02
N LEU A 12 -6.16 1.32 -4.61
CA LEU A 12 -5.39 2.26 -3.80
C LEU A 12 -5.03 1.67 -2.44
N SER A 13 -5.94 0.90 -1.82
CA SER A 13 -5.67 0.21 -0.56
C SER A 13 -4.56 -0.84 -0.73
N LEU A 14 -4.62 -1.65 -1.78
CA LEU A 14 -3.59 -2.66 -2.10
C LEU A 14 -2.21 -2.01 -2.28
N VAL A 15 -2.10 -1.00 -3.14
CA VAL A 15 -0.81 -0.39 -3.49
C VAL A 15 -0.19 0.36 -2.31
N ASN A 16 -0.98 1.18 -1.59
CA ASN A 16 -0.45 1.94 -0.45
C ASN A 16 0.06 1.01 0.65
N PHE A 17 -0.70 -0.05 0.98
CA PHE A 17 -0.32 -0.95 2.06
C PHE A 17 0.77 -1.93 1.64
N PHE A 18 0.91 -2.22 0.34
CA PHE A 18 2.09 -2.89 -0.19
C PHE A 18 3.36 -2.07 0.06
N ILE A 19 3.34 -0.78 -0.27
CA ILE A 19 4.48 0.12 -0.04
C ILE A 19 4.75 0.27 1.46
N MET A 20 3.71 0.46 2.28
CA MET A 20 3.86 0.53 3.74
C MET A 20 4.44 -0.75 4.33
N GLY A 21 4.05 -1.93 3.84
CA GLY A 21 4.61 -3.21 4.27
C GLY A 21 6.10 -3.32 3.97
N MET A 22 6.53 -2.91 2.78
CA MET A 22 7.96 -2.86 2.43
C MET A 22 8.73 -1.87 3.31
N ILE A 23 8.18 -0.67 3.55
CA ILE A 23 8.78 0.33 4.44
C ILE A 23 8.91 -0.24 5.86
N LEU A 24 7.87 -0.90 6.36
CA LEU A 24 7.90 -1.54 7.68
C LEU A 24 9.02 -2.59 7.77
N ALA A 25 9.16 -3.45 6.75
CA ALA A 25 10.22 -4.45 6.71
C ALA A 25 11.62 -3.81 6.73
N ALA A 26 11.79 -2.68 6.05
CA ALA A 26 13.04 -1.92 6.09
C ALA A 26 13.29 -1.29 7.47
N LEU A 27 12.26 -0.72 8.11
CA LEU A 27 12.37 -0.10 9.44
C LEU A 27 12.66 -1.12 10.55
N THR A 28 12.20 -2.36 10.41
CA THR A 28 12.46 -3.44 11.37
C THR A 28 13.66 -4.30 10.99
N ASN A 29 14.46 -3.89 10.00
CA ASN A 29 15.61 -4.65 9.50
C ASN A 29 15.29 -6.12 9.17
N ALA A 30 14.10 -6.40 8.64
CA ALA A 30 13.60 -7.78 8.48
C ALA A 30 14.48 -8.65 7.56
N GLY A 31 15.23 -8.04 6.63
CA GLY A 31 16.15 -8.71 5.73
C GLY A 31 17.63 -8.69 6.17
N GLU A 32 17.95 -8.14 7.34
CA GLU A 32 19.35 -7.98 7.78
C GLU A 32 20.02 -9.35 8.00
N GLY A 33 21.24 -9.52 7.49
CA GLY A 33 22.00 -10.77 7.55
C GLY A 33 21.52 -11.87 6.58
N GLN A 34 20.50 -11.61 5.75
CA GLN A 34 19.90 -12.63 4.87
C GLN A 34 20.42 -12.61 3.42
N GLY A 35 21.38 -11.74 3.10
CA GLY A 35 22.00 -11.66 1.77
C GLY A 35 20.96 -11.50 0.65
N LEU A 36 20.98 -12.39 -0.35
CA LEU A 36 20.05 -12.38 -1.48
C LEU A 36 18.57 -12.62 -1.06
N ALA A 37 18.33 -13.27 0.07
CA ALA A 37 16.96 -13.51 0.56
C ALA A 37 16.31 -12.26 1.16
N ALA A 38 17.09 -11.23 1.50
CA ALA A 38 16.61 -9.97 2.07
C ALA A 38 15.51 -9.33 1.20
N GLY A 39 15.70 -9.34 -0.13
CA GLY A 39 14.71 -8.78 -1.07
C GLY A 39 13.38 -9.53 -1.06
N ALA A 40 13.41 -10.87 -1.01
CA ALA A 40 12.21 -11.69 -0.94
C ALA A 40 11.44 -11.48 0.37
N ILE A 41 12.15 -11.30 1.49
CA ILE A 41 11.53 -11.00 2.78
C ILE A 41 10.81 -9.66 2.73
N VAL A 42 11.49 -8.59 2.29
CA VAL A 42 10.89 -7.25 2.19
C VAL A 42 9.68 -7.25 1.25
N LEU A 43 9.78 -7.92 0.10
CA LEU A 43 8.66 -8.08 -0.83
C LEU A 43 7.48 -8.83 -0.21
N SER A 44 7.75 -9.88 0.59
CA SER A 44 6.71 -10.67 1.25
C SER A 44 5.92 -9.85 2.27
N TYR A 45 6.59 -8.95 3.00
CA TYR A 45 5.89 -7.99 3.87
C TYR A 45 4.97 -7.07 3.07
N GLY A 46 5.43 -6.55 1.94
CA GLY A 46 4.59 -5.78 1.03
C GLY A 46 3.38 -6.57 0.55
N VAL A 47 3.58 -7.79 0.03
CA VAL A 47 2.50 -8.64 -0.47
C VAL A 47 1.50 -8.97 0.65
N ALA A 48 1.97 -9.37 1.82
CA ALA A 48 1.11 -9.72 2.95
C ALA A 48 0.28 -8.52 3.41
N SER A 49 0.89 -7.36 3.65
CA SER A 49 0.19 -6.14 4.06
C SER A 49 -0.80 -5.66 3.00
N GLY A 50 -0.38 -5.62 1.74
CA GLY A 50 -1.25 -5.23 0.62
C GLY A 50 -2.46 -6.15 0.46
N PHE A 51 -2.24 -7.47 0.52
CA PHE A 51 -3.31 -8.46 0.38
C PHE A 51 -4.31 -8.42 1.54
N ILE A 52 -3.83 -8.29 2.79
CA ILE A 52 -4.68 -8.12 3.97
C ILE A 52 -5.56 -6.88 3.80
N MET A 53 -4.95 -5.75 3.42
CA MET A 53 -5.72 -4.51 3.27
C MET A 53 -6.67 -4.55 2.07
N PHE A 54 -6.32 -5.25 1.00
CA PHE A 54 -7.22 -5.48 -0.13
C PHE A 54 -8.49 -6.21 0.32
N ILE A 55 -8.36 -7.29 1.11
CA ILE A 55 -9.52 -7.99 1.69
C ILE A 55 -10.32 -7.07 2.60
N ILE A 56 -9.67 -6.33 3.51
CA ILE A 56 -10.32 -5.36 4.39
C ILE A 56 -11.09 -4.31 3.59
N SER A 57 -10.53 -3.83 2.47
CA SER A 57 -11.17 -2.84 1.61
C SER A 57 -12.44 -3.38 0.94
N ILE A 58 -12.44 -4.65 0.48
CA ILE A 58 -13.61 -5.32 -0.09
C ILE A 58 -14.73 -5.43 0.96
N ILE A 59 -14.38 -5.85 2.18
CA ILE A 59 -15.33 -5.96 3.29
C ILE A 59 -15.84 -4.57 3.66
N GLY A 60 -14.94 -3.61 3.87
CA GLY A 60 -15.25 -2.24 4.26
C GLY A 60 -16.17 -1.53 3.27
N ALA A 61 -16.00 -1.75 1.96
CA ALA A 61 -16.87 -1.16 0.94
C ALA A 61 -18.31 -1.70 0.92
N ARG A 62 -18.62 -2.74 1.71
CA ARG A 62 -20.00 -3.19 1.98
C ARG A 62 -20.69 -2.34 3.04
N TYR A 63 -19.92 -1.82 4.00
CA TYR A 63 -20.45 -1.10 5.17
C TYR A 63 -20.25 0.42 5.11
N LEU A 64 -19.31 0.89 4.29
CA LEU A 64 -19.03 2.31 4.11
C LEU A 64 -19.97 2.95 3.09
N SER A 65 -20.44 4.17 3.41
CA SER A 65 -21.16 5.01 2.46
C SER A 65 -20.23 5.50 1.34
N GLU A 66 -20.79 5.79 0.16
CA GLU A 66 -20.00 6.23 -1.00
C GLU A 66 -19.19 7.51 -0.72
N ILE A 67 -19.74 8.43 0.08
CA ILE A 67 -19.05 9.66 0.52
C ILE A 67 -17.76 9.32 1.29
N LYS A 68 -17.84 8.34 2.21
CA LYS A 68 -16.66 7.88 2.97
C LYS A 68 -15.64 7.19 2.06
N ILE A 69 -16.08 6.36 1.13
CA ILE A 69 -15.17 5.71 0.17
C ILE A 69 -14.46 6.76 -0.70
N LYS A 70 -15.16 7.79 -1.16
CA LYS A 70 -14.54 8.92 -1.91
C LYS A 70 -13.51 9.67 -1.06
N LEU A 71 -13.79 9.89 0.22
CA LEU A 71 -12.84 10.51 1.15
C LEU A 71 -11.59 9.64 1.31
N PHE A 72 -11.75 8.34 1.57
CA PHE A 72 -10.61 7.42 1.69
C PHE A 72 -9.80 7.34 0.40
N ASN A 73 -10.44 7.34 -0.77
CA ASN A 73 -9.73 7.40 -2.06
C ASN A 73 -8.85 8.64 -2.18
N LYS A 74 -9.36 9.81 -1.78
CA LYS A 74 -8.56 11.05 -1.78
C LYS A 74 -7.35 10.93 -0.85
N ILE A 75 -7.55 10.42 0.37
CA ILE A 75 -6.48 10.23 1.35
C ILE A 75 -5.42 9.25 0.83
N LEU A 76 -5.85 8.08 0.34
CA LEU A 76 -4.94 7.06 -0.20
C LEU A 76 -4.23 7.53 -1.47
N LEU A 77 -4.86 8.37 -2.29
CA LEU A 77 -4.23 8.96 -3.46
C LEU A 77 -3.14 9.95 -3.05
N ILE A 78 -3.41 10.84 -2.09
CA ILE A 78 -2.42 11.78 -1.55
C ILE A 78 -1.23 11.01 -0.96
N LEU A 79 -1.50 9.96 -0.19
CA LEU A 79 -0.48 9.11 0.39
C LEU A 79 0.40 8.43 -0.68
N LEU A 80 -0.22 7.89 -1.73
CA LEU A 80 0.50 7.29 -2.85
C LEU A 80 1.39 8.32 -3.57
N LEU A 81 0.88 9.53 -3.79
CA LEU A 81 1.65 10.63 -4.38
C LEU A 81 2.86 10.99 -3.51
N ILE A 82 2.71 11.03 -2.19
CA ILE A 82 3.83 11.25 -1.27
C ILE A 82 4.88 10.15 -1.44
N PHE A 83 4.49 8.87 -1.49
CA PHE A 83 5.44 7.78 -1.71
C PHE A 83 6.17 7.90 -3.05
N VAL A 84 5.46 8.23 -4.13
CA VAL A 84 6.06 8.43 -5.45
C VAL A 84 7.04 9.61 -5.45
N LEU A 85 6.67 10.74 -4.84
CA LEU A 85 7.54 11.91 -4.75
C LEU A 85 8.80 11.62 -3.94
N LEU A 86 8.67 10.91 -2.80
CA LEU A 86 9.82 10.50 -2.00
C LEU A 86 10.75 9.55 -2.75
N PHE A 87 10.19 8.61 -3.52
CA PHE A 87 10.96 7.70 -4.35
C PHE A 87 11.72 8.43 -5.47
N ILE A 88 11.05 9.34 -6.18
CA ILE A 88 11.68 10.18 -7.21
C ILE A 88 12.78 11.04 -6.60
N TYR A 89 12.50 11.69 -5.47
CA TYR A 89 13.47 12.51 -4.75
C TYR A 89 14.70 11.68 -4.39
N ARG A 90 14.51 10.50 -3.79
CA ARG A 90 15.61 9.60 -3.41
C ARG A 90 16.46 9.21 -4.62
N ILE A 91 15.85 8.80 -5.73
CA ILE A 91 16.57 8.44 -6.96
C ILE A 91 17.33 9.63 -7.53
N SER A 92 16.75 10.83 -7.51
CA SER A 92 17.38 12.03 -8.08
C SER A 92 18.57 12.53 -7.24
N THR A 93 18.68 12.09 -5.99
CA THR A 93 19.76 12.46 -5.05
C THR A 93 20.79 11.35 -4.82
N LEU A 94 20.59 10.18 -5.44
CA LEU A 94 21.55 9.06 -5.45
C LEU A 94 22.58 9.28 -6.56
#